data_AF-A0A4V6PI93-F1
#
_entry.id   AF-A0A4V6PI93-F1
#
_cell.length_a   1.000
_cell.length_b   1.000
_cell.length_c   1.000
_cell.angle_alpha   90.00
_cell.angle_beta   90.00
_cell.angle_gamma   90.00
#
_symmetry.space_group_name_H-M   'P 1'
#
loop_
_entity.id
_entity.type
_entity.pdbx_description
1 polymer ?
#
loop_
_entity_poly.entity_id
_entity_poly.type
_entity_poly.pdbx_seq_one_letter_code
_entity_poly.pdbx_strand_id
1 'polypeptide(L)'
;MARPRPDSETQLEAATTAAMPSSRLVDSLRTQLRSLSEDLDHLAAENTEQRAIVKSLRADLGRLQTARQTDVQDLVHLAGKLLAFSHAAGVELHDSTKALFRRRGWVSTSNHGSRNSEAHKQ
;
A
#
# COMPACT_ATOMS: atom_id res chain seq x y z
N MET A 1 -83.54 20.93 -1.48
CA MET A 1 -82.71 19.85 -2.04
C MET A 1 -81.57 19.56 -1.06
N ALA A 2 -81.65 18.48 -0.28
CA ALA A 2 -80.60 18.09 0.66
C ALA A 2 -79.74 16.99 0.02
N ARG A 3 -78.41 17.18 -0.03
CA ARG A 3 -77.47 16.16 -0.52
C ARG A 3 -77.41 14.99 0.48
N PRO A 4 -77.49 13.72 0.02
CA PRO A 4 -77.34 12.57 0.90
C PRO A 4 -75.90 12.49 1.43
N ARG A 5 -75.76 12.22 2.73
CA ARG A 5 -74.48 12.06 3.43
C ARG A 5 -73.96 10.65 3.11
N PRO A 6 -72.73 10.49 2.59
CA PRO A 6 -72.22 9.16 2.27
C PRO A 6 -72.01 8.35 3.55
N ASP A 7 -72.48 7.10 3.52
CA ASP A 7 -72.46 6.15 4.63
C ASP A 7 -71.02 5.95 5.15
N SER A 8 -70.88 5.84 6.47
CA SER A 8 -69.57 5.74 7.14
C SER A 8 -68.77 4.50 6.73
N GLU A 9 -69.44 3.44 6.27
CA GLU A 9 -68.80 2.22 5.76
C GLU A 9 -68.09 2.47 4.43
N THR A 10 -68.70 3.22 3.52
CA THR A 10 -68.10 3.55 2.21
C THR A 10 -66.87 4.45 2.36
N GLN A 11 -66.84 5.29 3.40
CA GLN A 11 -65.67 6.12 3.72
C GLN A 11 -64.54 5.30 4.34
N LEU A 12 -64.85 4.28 5.14
CA LEU A 12 -63.85 3.39 5.75
C LEU A 12 -63.17 2.51 4.68
N GLU A 13 -63.95 1.95 3.76
CA GLU A 13 -63.48 1.13 2.62
C GLU A 13 -62.62 1.94 1.63
N ALA A 14 -63.02 3.19 1.36
CA ALA A 14 -62.23 4.11 0.54
C ALA A 14 -60.92 4.52 1.23
N ALA A 15 -60.94 4.72 2.56
CA ALA A 15 -59.76 5.05 3.34
C ALA A 15 -58.78 3.86 3.43
N THR A 16 -59.27 2.63 3.59
CA THR A 16 -58.43 1.43 3.61
C THR A 16 -57.82 1.15 2.24
N THR A 17 -58.60 1.25 1.14
CA THR A 17 -58.06 1.08 -0.21
C THR A 17 -57.06 2.17 -0.62
N ALA A 18 -57.24 3.42 -0.16
CA ALA A 18 -56.25 4.49 -0.37
C ALA A 18 -55.01 4.35 0.53
N ALA A 19 -55.12 3.77 1.72
CA ALA A 19 -54.00 3.52 2.63
C ALA A 19 -53.10 2.34 2.20
N MET A 20 -53.68 1.31 1.57
CA MET A 20 -52.96 0.13 1.08
C MET A 20 -51.79 0.40 0.10
N PRO A 21 -51.91 1.24 -0.95
CA PRO A 21 -50.80 1.57 -1.84
C PRO A 21 -49.71 2.37 -1.14
N SER A 22 -50.08 3.22 -0.17
CA SER A 22 -49.11 3.94 0.69
C SER A 22 -48.33 2.97 1.59
N SER A 23 -49.00 1.98 2.19
CA SER A 23 -48.34 0.93 3.00
C SER A 23 -47.35 0.13 2.16
N ARG A 24 -47.72 -0.29 0.94
CA ARG A 24 -46.82 -1.05 0.05
C ARG A 24 -45.58 -0.28 -0.36
N LEU A 25 -45.73 1.03 -0.62
CA LEU A 25 -44.60 1.91 -0.92
C LEU A 25 -43.68 2.05 0.29
N VAL A 26 -44.23 2.25 1.49
CA VAL A 26 -43.45 2.32 2.73
C VAL A 26 -42.69 1.01 2.97
N ASP A 27 -43.33 -0.14 2.76
CA ASP A 27 -42.68 -1.44 2.93
C ASP A 27 -41.57 -1.67 1.88
N SER A 28 -41.79 -1.27 0.63
CA SER A 28 -40.76 -1.31 -0.42
C SER A 28 -39.57 -0.39 -0.12
N LEU A 29 -39.82 0.80 0.42
CA LEU A 29 -38.74 1.71 0.83
C LEU A 29 -37.96 1.16 2.02
N ARG A 30 -38.64 0.49 2.97
CA ARG A 30 -37.98 -0.18 4.09
C ARG A 30 -37.11 -1.35 3.66
N THR A 31 -37.56 -2.16 2.70
CA THR A 31 -36.74 -3.26 2.16
C THR A 31 -35.55 -2.73 1.39
N GLN A 32 -35.73 -1.68 0.58
CA GLN A 32 -34.62 -1.01 -0.12
C GLN A 32 -33.61 -0.42 0.87
N LEU A 33 -34.08 0.26 1.92
CA LEU A 33 -33.20 0.86 2.92
C LEU A 33 -32.43 -0.23 3.70
N ARG A 34 -33.07 -1.37 3.98
CA ARG A 34 -32.38 -2.52 4.57
C ARG A 34 -31.31 -3.10 3.64
N SER A 35 -31.65 -3.32 2.37
CA SER A 35 -30.69 -3.78 1.36
C SER A 35 -29.50 -2.83 1.23
N LEU A 36 -29.75 -1.53 1.15
CA LEU A 36 -28.68 -0.52 1.07
C LEU A 36 -27.83 -0.48 2.34
N SER A 37 -28.42 -0.72 3.51
CA SER A 37 -27.66 -0.84 4.76
C SER A 37 -26.73 -2.06 4.74
N GLU A 38 -27.22 -3.21 4.27
CA GLU A 38 -26.43 -4.43 4.13
C GLU A 38 -25.28 -4.24 3.13
N ASP A 39 -25.55 -3.59 2.00
CA ASP A 39 -24.53 -3.25 0.99
C ASP A 39 -23.47 -2.31 1.57
N LEU A 40 -23.88 -1.30 2.36
CA LEU A 40 -22.95 -0.39 3.03
C LEU A 40 -22.06 -1.11 4.04
N ASP A 41 -22.63 -2.00 4.84
CA ASP A 41 -21.87 -2.79 5.81
C ASP A 41 -20.87 -3.72 5.11
N HIS A 42 -21.29 -4.33 4.00
CA HIS A 42 -20.41 -5.17 3.18
C HIS A 42 -19.25 -4.36 2.56
N LEU A 43 -19.55 -3.22 1.93
CA LEU A 43 -18.54 -2.34 1.35
C LEU A 43 -17.60 -1.77 2.41
N ALA A 44 -18.10 -1.47 3.61
CA ALA A 44 -17.27 -1.03 4.72
C ALA A 44 -16.29 -2.13 5.14
N ALA A 45 -16.77 -3.38 5.27
CA ALA A 45 -15.91 -4.52 5.57
C ALA A 45 -14.82 -4.71 4.49
N GLU A 46 -15.20 -4.71 3.22
CA GLU A 46 -14.25 -4.84 2.10
C GLU A 46 -13.21 -3.70 2.11
N ASN A 47 -13.65 -2.46 2.36
CA ASN A 47 -12.73 -1.33 2.46
C ASN A 47 -11.74 -1.50 3.62
N THR A 48 -12.17 -2.03 4.76
CA THR A 48 -11.25 -2.30 5.88
C THR A 48 -10.24 -3.39 5.53
N GLU A 49 -10.65 -4.45 4.84
CA GLU A 49 -9.76 -5.52 4.38
C GLU A 49 -8.74 -4.99 3.37
N GLN A 50 -9.19 -4.25 2.35
CA GLN A 50 -8.32 -3.63 1.36
C GLN A 50 -7.29 -2.69 2.02
N ARG A 51 -7.71 -1.89 3.01
CA ARG A 51 -6.78 -1.06 3.79
C ARG A 51 -5.74 -1.89 4.54
N ALA A 52 -6.14 -3.02 5.11
CA ALA A 52 -5.21 -3.94 5.79
C ALA A 52 -4.20 -4.53 4.80
N ILE A 53 -4.65 -4.96 3.63
CA ILE A 53 -3.79 -5.47 2.54
C ILE A 53 -2.79 -4.39 2.10
N VAL A 54 -3.25 -3.17 1.81
CA VAL A 54 -2.38 -2.05 1.43
C VAL A 54 -1.33 -1.77 2.51
N LYS A 55 -1.71 -1.81 3.78
CA LYS A 55 -0.77 -1.64 4.90
C LYS A 55 0.29 -2.75 4.92
N SER A 56 -0.09 -4.00 4.71
CA SER A 56 0.85 -5.13 4.63
C SER A 56 1.82 -4.96 3.48
N LEU A 57 1.31 -4.68 2.27
CA LEU A 57 2.14 -4.51 1.08
C LEU A 57 3.13 -3.37 1.23
N ARG A 58 2.74 -2.26 1.88
CA ARG A 58 3.67 -1.16 2.19
C ARG A 58 4.78 -1.59 3.16
N ALA A 59 4.44 -2.39 4.16
CA ALA A 59 5.44 -2.92 5.09
C ALA A 59 6.44 -3.85 4.38
N ASP A 60 5.95 -4.73 3.51
CA ASP A 60 6.80 -5.66 2.76
C ASP A 60 7.69 -4.93 1.74
N LEU A 61 7.14 -3.91 1.06
CA LEU A 61 7.91 -3.04 0.18
C LEU A 61 9.03 -2.33 0.94
N GLY A 62 8.76 -1.82 2.14
CA GLY A 62 9.78 -1.21 3.00
C GLY A 62 10.89 -2.20 3.38
N ARG A 63 10.52 -3.44 3.77
CA ARG A 63 11.49 -4.50 4.07
C ARG A 63 12.38 -4.84 2.87
N LEU A 64 11.76 -5.00 1.70
CA LEU A 64 12.48 -5.31 0.46
C LEU A 64 13.43 -4.18 0.05
N GLN A 65 13.02 -2.92 0.20
CA GLN A 65 13.88 -1.77 -0.06
C GLN A 65 15.10 -1.75 0.86
N THR A 66 14.90 -1.98 2.16
CA THR A 66 16.00 -2.04 3.12
C THR A 66 16.95 -3.20 2.81
N ALA A 67 16.42 -4.41 2.57
CA ALA A 67 17.23 -5.57 2.20
C ALA A 67 18.06 -5.31 0.94
N ARG A 68 17.41 -4.78 -0.12
CA ARG A 68 18.10 -4.41 -1.37
C ARG A 68 19.19 -3.36 -1.15
N GLN A 69 18.95 -2.38 -0.27
CA GLN A 69 19.94 -1.36 0.04
C GLN A 69 21.16 -1.97 0.73
N THR A 70 20.95 -2.90 1.67
CA THR A 70 22.03 -3.66 2.31
C THR A 70 22.80 -4.49 1.28
N ASP A 71 22.12 -5.23 0.42
CA ASP A 71 22.76 -6.05 -0.63
C ASP A 71 23.64 -5.19 -1.55
N VAL A 72 23.17 -3.99 -1.92
CA VAL A 72 23.95 -3.06 -2.75
C VAL A 72 25.19 -2.59 -2.00
N GLN A 73 25.08 -2.27 -0.70
CA GLN A 73 26.23 -1.86 0.12
C GLN A 73 27.25 -3.00 0.27
N ASP A 74 26.78 -4.22 0.49
CA ASP A 74 27.64 -5.40 0.60
C ASP A 74 28.37 -5.69 -0.71
N LEU A 75 27.69 -5.56 -1.86
CA LEU A 75 28.31 -5.68 -3.18
C LEU A 75 29.37 -4.61 -3.42
N VAL A 76 29.10 -3.36 -3.05
CA VAL A 76 30.09 -2.27 -3.14
C VAL A 76 31.32 -2.60 -2.28
N HIS A 77 31.11 -3.07 -1.05
CA HIS A 77 32.19 -3.43 -0.13
C HIS A 77 33.03 -4.60 -0.65
N LEU A 78 32.37 -5.65 -1.16
CA LEU A 78 33.02 -6.81 -1.75
C LEU A 78 33.84 -6.40 -3.00
N ALA A 79 33.29 -5.55 -3.87
CA ALA A 79 34.00 -5.02 -5.03
C ALA A 79 35.24 -4.22 -4.62
N GLY A 80 35.14 -3.38 -3.59
CA GLY A 80 36.27 -2.66 -3.02
C GLY A 80 37.37 -3.59 -2.50
N LYS A 81 37.01 -4.65 -1.76
CA LYS A 81 37.95 -5.67 -1.28
C LYS A 81 38.64 -6.42 -2.42
N LEU A 82 37.89 -6.80 -3.46
CA LEU A 82 38.44 -7.47 -4.64
C LEU A 82 39.44 -6.57 -5.37
N LEU A 83 39.12 -5.28 -5.50
CA LEU A 83 40.02 -4.30 -6.11
C LEU A 83 41.31 -4.15 -5.28
N ALA A 84 41.20 -4.01 -3.96
CA ALA A 84 42.36 -3.96 -3.07
C ALA A 84 43.21 -5.23 -3.13
N PHE A 85 42.58 -6.41 -3.13
CA PHE A 85 43.26 -7.70 -3.25
C PHE A 85 43.99 -7.84 -4.59
N SER A 86 43.34 -7.47 -5.70
CA SER A 86 43.97 -7.50 -7.03
C SER A 86 45.22 -6.63 -7.09
N HIS A 87 45.16 -5.45 -6.48
CA HIS A 87 46.30 -4.54 -6.40
C HIS A 87 47.43 -5.11 -5.54
N ALA A 88 47.11 -5.66 -4.36
CA ALA A 88 48.08 -6.26 -3.46
C ALA A 88 48.74 -7.53 -4.03
N ALA A 89 47.97 -8.34 -4.77
CA ALA A 89 48.46 -9.55 -5.43
C ALA A 89 49.26 -9.25 -6.72
N GLY A 90 49.28 -8.00 -7.19
CA GLY A 90 49.85 -7.64 -8.50
C GLY A 90 49.11 -8.25 -9.68
N VAL A 91 47.90 -8.79 -9.46
CA VAL A 91 47.07 -9.40 -10.50
C VAL A 91 46.14 -8.33 -11.04
N GLU A 92 46.36 -7.93 -12.28
CA GLU A 92 45.58 -6.87 -12.89
C GLU A 92 44.16 -7.35 -13.22
N LEU A 93 43.14 -6.60 -12.76
CA LEU A 93 41.76 -6.85 -13.17
C LEU A 93 41.60 -6.62 -14.66
N HIS A 94 40.82 -7.48 -15.32
CA HIS A 94 40.47 -7.30 -16.72
C HIS A 94 39.78 -5.94 -16.95
N ASP A 95 40.07 -5.28 -18.06
CA ASP A 95 39.55 -3.95 -18.42
C ASP A 95 38.02 -3.87 -18.40
N SER A 96 37.32 -4.95 -18.75
CA SER A 96 35.87 -5.05 -18.66
C SER A 96 35.36 -4.93 -17.21
N THR A 97 36.03 -5.59 -16.27
CA THR A 97 35.74 -5.51 -14.83
C THR A 97 36.05 -4.12 -14.28
N LYS A 98 37.18 -3.53 -14.67
CA LYS A 98 37.53 -2.14 -14.29
C LYS A 98 36.52 -1.13 -14.85
N ALA A 99 36.07 -1.29 -16.09
CA ALA A 99 35.05 -0.43 -16.69
C ALA A 99 33.71 -0.55 -15.95
N LEU A 100 33.33 -1.77 -15.55
CA LEU A 100 32.12 -2.02 -14.78
C LEU A 100 32.18 -1.34 -13.40
N PHE A 101 33.30 -1.47 -12.69
CA PHE A 101 33.48 -0.85 -11.36
C PHE A 101 33.43 0.68 -11.46
N ARG A 102 34.11 1.28 -12.45
CA ARG A 102 34.04 2.72 -12.72
C ARG A 102 32.62 3.20 -13.03
N ARG A 103 31.89 2.50 -13.91
CA ARG A 103 30.50 2.86 -14.26
C ARG A 103 29.56 2.78 -13.06
N ARG A 104 29.84 1.90 -12.10
CA ARG A 104 29.07 1.73 -10.85
C ARG A 104 29.57 2.61 -9.70
N GLY A 105 30.63 3.40 -9.90
CA GLY A 105 31.24 4.23 -8.85
C GLY A 105 31.90 3.42 -7.72
N TRP A 106 32.21 2.15 -7.95
CA TRP A 106 32.84 1.28 -6.96
C TRP A 106 34.35 1.52 -7.00
N VAL A 107 34.84 2.35 -6.09
CA VAL A 107 36.26 2.71 -5.98
C VAL A 107 36.83 2.11 -4.70
N SER A 108 38.06 1.57 -4.75
CA SER A 108 38.72 1.00 -3.57
C SER A 108 38.93 2.10 -2.53
N THR A 109 38.27 1.98 -1.37
CA THR A 109 38.47 2.87 -0.22
C THR A 109 39.69 2.45 0.62
N SER A 110 40.67 1.79 0.02
CA SER A 110 41.85 1.25 0.72
C SER A 110 42.84 2.30 1.24
N ASN A 111 42.44 3.57 1.39
CA ASN A 111 43.33 4.65 1.83
C ASN A 111 43.08 5.14 3.26
N HIS A 112 42.64 4.26 4.17
CA HIS A 112 42.39 4.61 5.57
C HIS A 112 43.51 4.21 6.56
N GLY A 113 44.73 3.93 6.07
CA GLY A 113 45.82 3.40 6.91
C GLY A 113 47.13 4.19 6.94
N SER A 114 47.35 5.22 6.13
CA SER A 114 48.70 5.83 5.99
C SER A 114 48.73 7.35 6.22
N ARG A 115 48.08 7.82 7.29
CA ARG A 115 48.16 9.24 7.70
C ARG A 115 48.50 9.49 9.17
N ASN A 116 48.73 8.45 9.97
CA ASN A 116 49.01 8.57 11.41
C ASN A 116 50.46 8.27 11.83
N SER A 117 51.42 8.20 10.89
CA SER A 117 52.83 7.90 11.20
C SER A 117 53.75 9.13 11.30
N GLU A 118 53.28 10.35 11.05
CA GLU A 118 54.14 11.55 11.04
C GLU A 118 53.97 12.48 12.25
N ALA A 119 53.04 12.20 13.18
CA ALA A 119 52.79 13.07 14.34
C ALA A 119 53.65 12.75 15.59
N HIS A 120 54.79 12.07 15.42
CA HIS A 120 55.64 11.67 16.55
C HIS A 120 57.15 11.87 16.32
N LYS A 121 57.51 12.95 15.61
CA LYS A 121 58.85 13.55 15.69
C LYS A 121 58.76 15.05 15.45
N GLN A 122 58.53 15.81 16.51
CA GLN A 122 59.07 17.16 16.71
C GLN A 122 58.94 17.55 18.17
#